data_AF-A0A143CDD2-F1
#
_entry.id   AF-A0A143CDD2-F1
#
_cell.length_a   1.000
_cell.length_b   1.000
_cell.length_c   1.000
_cell.angle_alpha   90.00
_cell.angle_beta   90.00
_cell.angle_gamma   90.00
#
_symmetry.space_group_name_H-M   'P 1'
#
loop_
_entity.id
_entity.type
_entity.pdbx_description
1 polymer ?
#
loop_
_entity_poly.entity_id
_entity_poly.type
_entity_poly.pdbx_seq_one_letter_code
_entity_poly.pdbx_strand_id
1 'polypeptide(L)'
;MRDAAKHVVKEKEKLQEKLEGLKKYINNLVQGGYVTKSSSKAFDENFDEFVRGMKDTLDGLDGMGDYLTMAADKFEQIDEELAKQARSK
;
A
#
# COMPACT_ATOMS: atom_id res chain seq x y z
N MET A 1 -1.10 -10.15 -15.13
CA MET A 1 -1.93 -9.38 -14.18
C MET A 1 -1.78 -9.87 -12.74
N ARG A 2 -1.92 -11.18 -12.46
CA ARG A 2 -1.68 -11.74 -11.12
C ARG A 2 -0.29 -11.42 -10.55
N ASP A 3 0.76 -11.53 -11.36
CA ASP A 3 2.12 -11.21 -10.89
C ASP A 3 2.31 -9.72 -10.60
N ALA A 4 1.65 -8.85 -11.36
CA ALA A 4 1.63 -7.42 -11.08
C ALA A 4 0.88 -7.12 -9.79
N ALA A 5 -0.26 -7.77 -9.54
CA ALA A 5 -0.99 -7.67 -8.28
C ALA A 5 -0.11 -8.08 -7.08
N LYS A 6 0.53 -9.25 -7.17
CA LYS A 6 1.48 -9.73 -6.16
C LYS A 6 2.64 -8.76 -5.94
N HIS A 7 3.17 -8.19 -7.01
CA HIS A 7 4.25 -7.22 -6.91
C HIS A 7 3.81 -5.96 -6.17
N VAL A 8 2.64 -5.41 -6.51
CA VAL A 8 2.08 -4.22 -5.85
C VAL A 8 1.86 -4.45 -4.35
N VAL A 9 1.26 -5.58 -3.97
CA VAL A 9 1.06 -5.95 -2.55
C VAL A 9 2.41 -6.06 -1.82
N LYS A 10 3.41 -6.69 -2.45
CA LYS A 10 4.75 -6.80 -1.85
C LYS A 10 5.42 -5.44 -1.64
N GLU A 11 5.29 -4.51 -2.58
CA GLU A 11 5.89 -3.18 -2.41
C GLU A 11 5.12 -2.35 -1.36
N LYS A 12 3.79 -2.52 -1.25
CA LYS A 12 2.98 -1.95 -0.15
C LYS A 12 3.52 -2.38 1.21
N GLU A 13 3.76 -3.67 1.44
CA GLU A 13 4.30 -4.20 2.71
C GLU A 13 5.63 -3.54 3.08
N LYS A 14 6.57 -3.43 2.12
CA LYS A 14 7.86 -2.77 2.35
C LYS A 14 7.73 -1.29 2.71
N LEU A 15 6.79 -0.58 2.08
CA LEU A 15 6.52 0.83 2.40
C LEU A 15 5.92 0.97 3.80
N GLN A 16 5.03 0.06 4.19
CA GLN A 16 4.46 0.02 5.53
C GLN A 16 5.53 -0.20 6.61
N GLU A 17 6.45 -1.15 6.40
CA GLU A 17 7.58 -1.36 7.33
C GLU A 17 8.46 -0.13 7.47
N LYS A 18 8.78 0.54 6.35
CA LYS A 18 9.57 1.78 6.36
C LYS A 18 8.86 2.90 7.12
N LEU A 19 7.55 3.03 6.95
CA LEU A 19 6.75 4.05 7.62
C LEU A 19 6.73 3.84 9.14
N GLU A 20 6.51 2.61 9.60
CA GLU A 20 6.55 2.28 11.02
C GLU A 20 7.95 2.55 11.63
N GLY A 21 9.02 2.25 10.87
CA GLY A 21 10.38 2.60 11.25
C GLY A 21 10.58 4.11 11.44
N LEU A 22 10.12 4.92 10.49
CA LEU A 22 10.20 6.39 10.56
C LEU A 22 9.40 6.94 11.75
N LYS A 23 8.20 6.42 12.00
CA LYS A 23 7.36 6.79 13.15
C LYS A 23 8.06 6.55 14.47
N LYS A 24 8.66 5.38 14.63
CA LYS A 24 9.42 5.06 15.84
C LYS A 24 10.62 6.00 16.03
N TYR A 25 11.35 6.29 14.96
CA TYR A 25 12.50 7.20 15.01
C TYR A 25 12.10 8.62 15.42
N ILE A 26 11.05 9.15 14.81
CA ILE A 26 10.53 10.49 15.10
C ILE A 26 10.04 10.60 16.54
N ASN A 27 9.27 9.62 17.01
CA ASN A 27 8.83 9.57 18.41
C ASN A 27 10.03 9.62 19.37
N ASN A 28 11.12 8.91 19.07
CA ASN A 28 12.32 8.91 19.89
C ASN A 28 13.04 10.27 19.89
N LEU A 29 13.09 10.98 18.75
CA LEU A 29 13.68 12.33 18.68
C LEU A 29 12.90 13.33 19.53
N VAL A 30 11.57 13.28 19.47
CA VAL A 30 10.69 14.17 20.24
C VAL A 30 10.81 13.88 21.73
N GLN A 31 10.79 12.60 22.13
CA GLN A 31 10.99 12.19 23.53
C GLN A 31 12.41 12.52 24.05
N GLY A 32 13.42 12.45 23.18
CA GLY A 32 14.81 12.78 23.49
C GLY A 32 15.11 14.28 23.61
N GLY A 33 14.11 15.15 23.44
CA GLY A 33 14.25 16.60 23.63
C GLY A 33 14.89 17.34 22.46
N TYR A 34 14.93 16.74 21.25
CA TYR A 34 15.50 17.37 20.05
C TYR A 34 14.73 18.64 19.62
N VAL A 35 13.48 18.77 20.03
CA VAL A 35 12.60 19.90 19.71
C VAL A 35 12.10 20.60 20.98
N THR A 36 12.03 21.93 20.94
CA THR A 36 11.40 22.75 21.98
C THR A 36 9.88 22.49 21.99
N LYS A 37 9.20 22.62 23.13
CA LYS A 37 7.77 22.25 23.30
C LYS A 37 6.83 22.74 22.19
N SER A 38 7.05 23.94 21.65
CA SER A 38 6.25 24.49 20.54
C SER A 38 6.59 23.88 19.19
N SER A 39 7.88 23.64 18.92
CA SER A 39 8.35 22.98 17.71
C SER A 39 8.00 21.49 17.70
N SER A 40 7.96 20.84 18.87
CA SER A 40 7.52 19.45 19.02
C SER A 40 6.08 19.27 18.56
N LYS A 41 5.17 20.16 18.99
CA LYS A 41 3.75 20.07 18.63
C LYS A 41 3.51 20.21 17.13
N ALA A 42 4.10 21.23 16.50
CA ALA A 42 3.96 21.43 15.05
C ALA A 42 4.60 20.28 14.26
N PHE A 43 5.72 19.73 14.75
CA PHE A 43 6.35 18.57 14.13
C PHE A 43 5.48 17.31 14.26
N ASP A 44 4.91 17.05 15.43
CA ASP A 44 4.00 15.93 15.68
C ASP A 44 2.76 16.01 14.77
N GLU A 45 2.13 17.18 14.66
CA GLU A 45 0.97 17.40 13.78
C GLU A 45 1.30 17.12 12.30
N ASN A 46 2.42 17.65 11.80
CA ASN A 46 2.88 17.41 10.44
C ASN A 46 3.23 15.93 10.21
N PHE A 47 3.81 15.28 11.21
CA PHE A 47 4.17 13.87 11.11
C PHE A 47 2.93 12.97 11.10
N ASP A 48 1.93 13.26 11.93
CA ASP A 48 0.64 12.56 11.91
C ASP A 48 -0.12 12.75 10.60
N GLU A 49 -0.03 13.93 9.97
CA GLU A 49 -0.55 14.16 8.62
C GLU A 49 0.21 13.34 7.57
N PHE A 50 1.54 13.33 7.63
CA PHE A 50 2.36 12.49 6.75
C PHE A 50 2.00 11.01 6.89
N VAL A 51 1.87 10.49 8.11
CA VAL A 51 1.48 9.10 8.37
C VAL A 51 0.09 8.80 7.80
N ARG A 52 -0.87 9.74 7.92
CA ARG A 52 -2.20 9.59 7.32
C ARG A 52 -2.14 9.52 5.79
N GLY A 53 -1.48 10.48 5.13
CA GLY A 53 -1.37 10.47 3.67
C GLY A 53 -0.63 9.22 3.13
N MET A 54 0.34 8.72 3.90
CA MET A 54 1.00 7.46 3.57
C MET A 54 0.06 6.25 3.71
N LYS A 55 -0.79 6.19 4.75
CA LYS A 55 -1.82 5.14 4.85
C LYS A 55 -2.77 5.17 3.66
N ASP A 56 -3.27 6.35 3.30
CA ASP A 56 -4.15 6.50 2.13
C ASP A 56 -3.47 6.03 0.84
N THR A 57 -2.17 6.29 0.70
CA THR A 57 -1.35 5.80 -0.42
C THR A 57 -1.24 4.26 -0.42
N LEU A 58 -0.99 3.66 0.75
CA LEU A 58 -0.89 2.20 0.89
C LEU A 58 -2.23 1.51 0.62
N ASP A 59 -3.34 2.09 1.05
CA ASP A 59 -4.69 1.59 0.77
C ASP A 59 -5.01 1.69 -0.73
N GLY A 60 -4.54 2.75 -1.41
CA GLY A 60 -4.61 2.87 -2.86
C GLY A 60 -3.87 1.74 -3.59
N LEU A 61 -2.69 1.33 -3.12
CA LEU A 61 -1.95 0.19 -3.69
C LEU A 61 -2.71 -1.13 -3.49
N ASP A 62 -3.39 -1.31 -2.35
CA ASP A 62 -4.23 -2.49 -2.09
C ASP A 62 -5.35 -2.61 -3.12
N GLY A 63 -6.09 -1.52 -3.32
CA GLY A 63 -7.19 -1.48 -4.30
C GLY A 63 -6.70 -1.74 -5.73
N MET A 64 -5.49 -1.30 -6.08
CA MET A 64 -4.87 -1.65 -7.37
C MET A 64 -4.55 -3.14 -7.47
N GLY A 65 -4.02 -3.75 -6.40
CA GLY A 65 -3.77 -5.18 -6.33
C GLY A 65 -5.05 -6.01 -6.51
N ASP A 66 -6.12 -5.63 -5.84
CA ASP A 66 -7.43 -6.26 -5.95
C ASP A 66 -7.98 -6.15 -7.37
N TYR A 67 -7.96 -4.94 -7.94
CA TYR A 67 -8.40 -4.71 -9.31
C TYR A 67 -7.66 -5.58 -10.32
N LEU A 68 -6.32 -5.65 -10.21
CA LEU A 68 -5.48 -6.47 -11.09
C LEU A 68 -5.78 -7.97 -10.93
N THR A 69 -6.11 -8.42 -9.72
CA THR A 69 -6.49 -9.81 -9.44
C THR A 69 -7.85 -10.13 -10.07
N MET A 70 -8.86 -9.29 -9.84
CA MET A 70 -10.19 -9.45 -10.43
C MET A 70 -10.16 -9.42 -11.96
N ALA A 71 -9.33 -8.55 -12.54
CA ALA A 71 -9.17 -8.50 -13.99
C ALA A 71 -8.57 -9.81 -14.52
N ALA A 72 -7.56 -10.37 -13.83
CA ALA A 72 -6.98 -11.65 -14.20
C ALA A 72 -8.01 -12.79 -14.14
N ASP A 73 -8.81 -12.85 -13.07
CA ASP A 73 -9.85 -13.87 -12.91
C ASP A 73 -10.87 -13.82 -14.06
N LYS A 74 -11.31 -12.62 -14.44
CA LYS A 74 -12.26 -12.44 -15.54
C LYS A 74 -11.71 -12.86 -16.89
N PHE A 75 -10.45 -12.52 -17.19
CA PHE A 75 -9.84 -12.95 -18.45
C PHE A 75 -9.67 -14.47 -18.52
N GLU A 76 -9.27 -15.10 -17.42
CA GLU A 76 -9.16 -16.56 -17.36
C GLU A 76 -10.51 -17.26 -17.58
N GLN A 77 -11.60 -16.74 -17.00
CA GLN A 77 -12.95 -17.25 -17.23
C GLN A 77 -13.38 -17.13 -18.70
N ILE A 78 -13.13 -15.96 -19.33
CA ILE A 78 -13.44 -15.73 -20.74
C ILE A 78 -12.66 -16.71 -21.62
N ASP A 79 -11.36 -16.89 -21.36
CA ASP A 79 -10.51 -17.80 -22.13
C ASP A 79 -10.98 -19.26 -22.01
N GLU A 80 -11.43 -19.69 -20.82
CA GLU A 80 -12.02 -21.02 -20.63
C GLU A 80 -13.32 -21.21 -21.42
N GLU A 81 -14.20 -20.22 -21.42
CA GLU A 81 -15.45 -20.25 -22.19
C GLU A 81 -15.17 -20.32 -23.70
N LEU A 82 -14.23 -19.52 -24.20
CA LEU A 82 -13.80 -19.54 -25.60
C LEU A 82 -13.19 -20.89 -25.97
N ALA A 83 -12.35 -21.47 -25.11
CA ALA A 83 -11.75 -22.79 -25.34
C ALA A 83 -12.81 -23.91 -25.37
N LYS A 84 -13.83 -23.86 -24.50
CA LYS A 84 -14.95 -24.81 -24.51
C LYS A 84 -15.73 -24.72 -25.82
N GLN A 85 -16.04 -23.51 -26.29
CA GLN A 85 -16.73 -23.30 -27.57
C GLN A 85 -15.90 -23.81 -28.76
N ALA A 86 -14.60 -23.54 -28.78
CA ALA A 86 -13.70 -23.99 -29.84
C ALA A 86 -13.59 -25.52 -29.92
N ARG A 87 -13.63 -26.23 -28.78
CA ARG A 87 -13.60 -27.71 -28.73
C ARG A 87 -14.94 -28.38 -29.06
N SER A 88 -16.03 -27.61 -29.02
CA SER A 88 -17.39 -28.10 -29.32
C SER A 88 -17.77 -28.00 -30.81
N LYS A 89 -16.87 -27.48 -31.65
CA LYS A 89 -16.95 -27.45 -33.11
C LYS A 89 -16.11 -28.55 -33.73
#